data_AF-A0A1S2M7Y4-F1
#
_entry.id   AF-A0A1S2M7Y4-F1
#
_cell.length_a   1.000
_cell.length_b   1.000
_cell.length_c   1.000
_cell.angle_alpha   90.00
_cell.angle_beta   90.00
_cell.angle_gamma   90.00
#
_symmetry.space_group_name_H-M   'P 1'
#
loop_
_entity.id
_entity.type
_entity.pdbx_description
1 polymer ?
#
loop_
_entity_poly.entity_id
_entity_poly.type
_entity_poly.pdbx_seq_one_letter_code
_entity_poly.pdbx_strand_id
1 'polypeptide(L)'
;MRQTYYGVSSTVYQQLEKDINLYSQLTRNSFNRALDKTQKQALLVEKEALKKAIQQQLSNSGMILGFLNSEQIEAVETEIENINSEEIKGMLRSNFIPYLQLEALIVSLSTIRETTALTNLIFFLERAKQNEQSIIVWIM
;
A
#
# COMPACT_ATOMS: atom_id res chain seq x y z
N MET A 1 -8.37 -0.26 -11.81
CA MET A 1 -7.30 -0.44 -10.81
C MET A 1 -7.50 0.60 -9.74
N ARG A 2 -7.82 0.16 -8.53
CA ARG A 2 -8.03 1.02 -7.38
C ARG A 2 -6.64 1.29 -6.81
N GLN A 3 -6.13 2.50 -7.02
CA GLN A 3 -4.86 2.92 -6.43
C GLN A 3 -5.15 3.50 -5.08
N THR A 4 -4.60 2.88 -4.05
CA THR A 4 -4.93 3.16 -2.67
C THR A 4 -3.61 3.65 -2.04
N TYR A 5 -3.50 4.98 -1.89
CA TYR A 5 -2.39 5.71 -1.27
C TYR A 5 -2.80 6.45 -0.01
N TYR A 6 -1.94 6.41 1.04
CA TYR A 6 -1.66 7.46 2.05
C TYR A 6 -2.02 7.24 3.53
N GLY A 7 -0.96 7.08 4.34
CA GLY A 7 -0.98 7.02 5.80
C GLY A 7 0.33 7.53 6.40
N VAL A 8 0.78 8.70 5.94
CA VAL A 8 2.08 9.26 6.33
C VAL A 8 1.89 10.21 7.51
N SER A 9 2.92 10.39 8.35
CA SER A 9 2.99 11.61 9.16
C SER A 9 2.90 12.83 8.23
N SER A 10 2.27 13.91 8.66
CA SER A 10 2.03 15.10 7.82
C SER A 10 3.31 15.62 7.15
N THR A 11 4.45 15.52 7.81
CA THR A 11 5.75 15.96 7.32
C THR A 11 6.28 15.14 6.14
N VAL A 12 6.19 13.81 6.20
CA VAL A 12 6.69 12.96 5.11
C VAL A 12 5.65 12.85 3.98
N TYR A 13 4.35 13.03 4.28
CA TYR A 13 3.34 13.25 3.24
C TYR A 13 3.72 14.43 2.37
N GLN A 14 4.02 15.59 2.97
CA GLN A 14 4.43 16.79 2.26
C GLN A 14 5.69 16.58 1.42
N GLN A 15 6.63 15.75 1.91
CA GLN A 15 7.84 15.41 1.15
C GLN A 15 7.56 14.53 -0.07
N LEU A 16 6.58 13.63 0.00
CA LEU A 16 6.24 12.68 -1.06
C LEU A 16 5.06 13.12 -1.92
N GLU A 17 4.34 14.17 -1.55
CA GLU A 17 3.11 14.64 -2.19
C GLU A 17 3.31 14.87 -3.69
N LYS A 18 4.42 15.47 -4.07
CA LYS A 18 4.78 15.69 -5.48
C LYS A 18 4.92 14.38 -6.25
N ASP A 19 5.66 13.43 -5.68
CA ASP A 19 5.97 12.15 -6.33
C ASP A 19 4.73 11.26 -6.42
N ILE A 20 3.85 11.30 -5.43
CA ILE A 20 2.62 10.50 -5.44
C ILE A 20 1.54 11.14 -6.33
N ASN A 21 1.51 12.48 -6.44
CA ASN A 21 0.69 13.17 -7.44
C ASN A 21 1.13 12.83 -8.87
N LEU A 22 2.44 12.85 -9.14
CA LEU A 22 3.00 12.39 -10.41
C LEU A 22 2.71 10.90 -10.65
N TYR A 23 2.83 10.10 -9.59
CA TYR A 23 2.24 8.78 -9.37
C TYR A 23 0.93 8.55 -10.15
N SER A 24 -0.05 9.28 -9.62
CA SER A 24 -1.45 9.22 -10.01
C SER A 24 -1.68 9.72 -11.43
N GLN A 25 -0.93 10.75 -11.86
CA GLN A 25 -0.98 11.27 -13.22
C GLN A 25 -0.50 10.25 -14.24
N LEU A 26 0.66 9.62 -14.02
CA LEU A 26 1.19 8.58 -14.92
C LEU A 26 0.23 7.40 -15.05
N THR A 27 -0.42 7.02 -13.95
CA THR A 27 -1.45 5.99 -13.96
C THR A 27 -2.63 6.40 -14.83
N ARG A 28 -3.21 7.58 -14.62
CA ARG A 28 -4.33 8.06 -15.45
C ARG A 28 -3.95 8.10 -16.92
N ASN A 29 -2.74 8.57 -17.22
CA ASN A 29 -2.22 8.63 -18.58
C ASN A 29 -2.05 7.25 -19.21
N SER A 30 -1.72 6.20 -18.44
CA SER A 30 -1.60 4.84 -18.97
C SER A 30 -2.91 4.29 -19.59
N PHE A 31 -4.06 4.80 -19.14
CA PHE A 31 -5.38 4.46 -19.67
C PHE A 31 -5.86 5.39 -20.80
N ASN A 32 -5.06 6.40 -21.15
CA ASN A 32 -5.42 7.30 -22.23
C ASN A 32 -5.45 6.55 -23.58
N ARG A 33 -6.60 6.60 -24.25
CA ARG A 33 -6.82 5.92 -25.54
C ARG A 33 -6.09 6.59 -26.70
N ALA A 34 -5.72 7.86 -26.56
CA ALA A 34 -5.00 8.62 -27.58
C ALA A 34 -3.49 8.27 -27.65
N LEU A 35 -2.96 7.57 -26.65
CA LEU A 35 -1.55 7.18 -26.62
C LEU A 35 -1.32 5.88 -27.39
N ASP A 36 -0.27 5.88 -28.20
CA ASP A 36 0.18 4.68 -28.90
C ASP A 36 0.84 3.67 -27.94
N LYS A 37 1.13 2.47 -28.46
CA LYS A 37 1.71 1.37 -27.68
C LYS A 37 3.09 1.73 -27.10
N THR A 38 3.89 2.50 -27.83
CA THR A 38 5.25 2.89 -27.42
C THR A 38 5.20 3.93 -26.30
N GLN A 39 4.32 4.90 -26.41
CA GLN A 39 4.06 5.93 -25.39
C GLN A 39 3.51 5.30 -24.10
N LYS A 40 2.60 4.33 -24.21
CA LYS A 40 2.10 3.58 -23.04
C LYS A 40 3.21 2.77 -22.36
N GLN A 41 4.10 2.16 -23.13
CA GLN A 41 5.24 1.44 -22.59
C GLN A 41 6.21 2.38 -21.86
N ALA A 42 6.48 3.56 -22.42
CA ALA A 42 7.32 4.58 -21.78
C ALA A 42 6.71 5.05 -20.44
N LEU A 43 5.40 5.32 -20.42
CA LEU A 43 4.68 5.68 -19.19
C LEU A 43 4.73 4.56 -18.14
N LEU A 44 4.64 3.29 -18.56
CA LEU A 44 4.75 2.16 -17.64
C LEU A 44 6.13 2.11 -16.97
N VAL A 45 7.19 2.30 -17.75
CA VAL A 45 8.57 2.32 -17.26
C VAL A 45 8.77 3.48 -16.27
N GLU A 46 8.29 4.67 -16.62
CA GLU A 46 8.37 5.86 -15.75
C GLU A 46 7.57 5.65 -14.45
N LYS A 47 6.37 5.07 -14.56
CA LYS A 47 5.53 4.74 -13.40
C LYS A 47 6.22 3.74 -12.47
N GLU A 48 6.81 2.68 -12.99
CA GLU A 48 7.51 1.68 -12.17
C GLU A 48 8.81 2.24 -11.55
N ALA A 49 9.53 3.11 -12.26
CA ALA A 49 10.69 3.80 -11.70
C ALA A 49 10.30 4.72 -10.54
N LEU A 50 9.23 5.51 -10.70
CA LEU A 50 8.74 6.40 -9.66
C LEU A 50 8.21 5.64 -8.44
N LYS A 51 7.52 4.50 -8.66
CA LYS A 51 7.13 3.60 -7.56
C LYS A 51 8.32 3.14 -6.75
N LYS A 52 9.40 2.66 -7.40
CA LYS A 52 10.60 2.22 -6.71
C LYS A 52 11.25 3.34 -5.90
N ALA A 53 11.29 4.56 -6.45
CA ALA A 53 11.85 5.72 -5.76
C ALA A 53 11.05 6.06 -4.49
N ILE A 54 9.72 6.12 -4.59
CA ILE A 54 8.83 6.39 -3.44
C ILE A 54 8.98 5.30 -2.38
N GLN A 55 9.01 4.03 -2.79
CA GLN A 55 9.22 2.89 -1.89
C GLN A 55 10.56 3.02 -1.14
N GLN A 56 11.64 3.36 -1.84
CA GLN A 56 12.97 3.50 -1.24
C GLN A 56 13.02 4.66 -0.23
N GLN A 57 12.40 5.80 -0.53
CA GLN A 57 12.34 6.94 0.39
C GLN A 57 11.52 6.62 1.65
N LEU A 58 10.45 5.84 1.50
CA LEU A 58 9.63 5.37 2.62
C LEU A 58 10.35 4.33 3.49
N SER A 59 11.13 3.43 2.90
CA SER A 59 11.98 2.52 3.66
C SER A 59 13.11 3.26 4.39
N ASN A 60 13.76 4.23 3.75
CA ASN A 60 14.86 5.00 4.36
C ASN A 60 14.40 5.91 5.50
N SER A 61 13.16 6.40 5.46
CA SER A 61 12.56 7.16 6.56
C SER A 61 12.09 6.28 7.72
N GLY A 62 12.21 4.95 7.60
CA GLY A 62 11.75 3.99 8.59
C GLY A 62 10.23 3.87 8.68
N MET A 63 9.47 4.52 7.80
CA MET A 63 8.00 4.59 7.89
C MET A 63 7.28 3.40 7.23
N ILE A 64 7.99 2.63 6.39
CA ILE A 64 7.48 1.38 5.81
C ILE A 64 8.45 0.24 6.09
N LEU A 65 7.92 -0.84 6.66
CA LEU A 65 8.67 -2.01 7.09
C LEU A 65 8.69 -3.16 6.06
N GLY A 66 7.92 -3.01 4.98
CA GLY A 66 8.00 -3.86 3.79
C GLY A 66 6.82 -3.67 2.83
N PHE A 67 6.83 -4.45 1.75
CA PHE A 67 5.91 -4.32 0.63
C PHE A 67 5.32 -5.68 0.25
N LEU A 68 4.07 -5.69 -0.18
CA LEU A 68 3.45 -6.82 -0.86
C LEU A 68 3.55 -6.62 -2.38
N ASN A 69 3.84 -7.69 -3.11
CA ASN A 69 3.76 -7.69 -4.57
C ASN A 69 2.29 -7.82 -5.05
N SER A 70 2.04 -7.67 -6.36
CA SER A 70 0.67 -7.68 -6.89
C SER A 70 -0.08 -9.00 -6.64
N GLU A 71 0.60 -10.14 -6.71
CA GLU A 71 0.01 -11.45 -6.43
C GLU A 71 -0.38 -11.58 -4.96
N GLN A 72 0.48 -11.10 -4.05
CA GLN A 72 0.22 -11.06 -2.62
C GLN A 72 -0.92 -10.10 -2.28
N ILE A 73 -1.05 -9.00 -3.00
CA ILE A 73 -2.16 -8.06 -2.85
C ILE A 73 -3.49 -8.73 -3.22
N GLU A 74 -3.57 -9.39 -4.37
CA GLU A 74 -4.78 -10.09 -4.79
C GLU A 74 -5.15 -11.21 -3.80
N ALA A 75 -4.15 -11.91 -3.27
CA ALA A 75 -4.35 -12.91 -2.22
C ALA A 75 -4.90 -12.28 -0.93
N VAL A 76 -4.35 -11.14 -0.48
CA VAL A 76 -4.88 -10.43 0.70
C VAL A 76 -6.30 -9.95 0.43
N GLU A 77 -6.58 -9.27 -0.68
CA GLU A 77 -7.93 -8.78 -1.03
C GLU A 77 -8.97 -9.91 -1.05
N THR A 78 -8.59 -11.09 -1.54
CA THR A 78 -9.46 -12.27 -1.53
C THR A 78 -9.78 -12.73 -0.11
N GLU A 79 -8.78 -12.76 0.77
CA GLU A 79 -8.94 -13.28 2.13
C GLU A 79 -9.60 -12.27 3.07
N ILE A 80 -9.43 -10.96 2.87
CA ILE A 80 -10.08 -9.95 3.71
C ILE A 80 -11.61 -9.92 3.55
N GLU A 81 -12.16 -10.43 2.44
CA GLU A 81 -13.61 -10.59 2.30
C GLU A 81 -14.20 -11.49 3.39
N ASN A 82 -13.39 -12.42 3.92
CA ASN A 82 -13.77 -13.33 5.00
C ASN A 82 -13.78 -12.67 6.39
N ILE A 83 -13.35 -11.41 6.51
CA ILE A 83 -13.37 -10.67 7.78
C ILE A 83 -14.79 -10.16 8.05
N ASN A 84 -15.34 -10.46 9.23
CA ASN A 84 -16.69 -10.04 9.59
C ASN A 84 -16.81 -8.52 9.87
N SER A 85 -15.73 -7.89 10.33
CA SER A 85 -15.73 -6.46 10.64
C SER A 85 -15.54 -5.60 9.39
N GLU A 86 -16.60 -4.88 9.00
CA GLU A 86 -16.55 -3.90 7.91
C GLU A 86 -15.62 -2.72 8.23
N GLU A 87 -15.43 -2.40 9.51
CA GLU A 87 -14.46 -1.39 9.95
C GLU A 87 -13.03 -1.85 9.64
N ILE A 88 -12.69 -3.09 9.98
CA ILE A 88 -11.36 -3.68 9.70
C ILE A 88 -11.12 -3.81 8.20
N LYS A 89 -12.12 -4.28 7.44
CA LYS A 89 -12.08 -4.29 5.96
C LYS A 89 -11.87 -2.89 5.41
N GLY A 90 -12.59 -1.91 5.96
CA GLY A 90 -12.46 -0.50 5.66
C GLY A 90 -11.03 -0.03 5.87
N MET A 91 -10.40 -0.37 7.00
CA MET A 91 -9.01 -0.02 7.31
C MET A 91 -8.00 -0.68 6.38
N LEU A 92 -8.18 -1.96 6.04
CA LEU A 92 -7.30 -2.69 5.10
C LEU A 92 -7.38 -2.15 3.68
N ARG A 93 -8.58 -1.72 3.27
CA ARG A 93 -8.82 -1.02 2.00
C ARG A 93 -8.57 0.47 2.11
N SER A 94 -8.24 0.96 3.30
CA SER A 94 -7.89 2.35 3.51
C SER A 94 -6.40 2.53 3.32
N ASN A 95 -6.08 3.80 3.18
CA ASN A 95 -4.76 4.27 2.91
C ASN A 95 -3.89 4.40 4.18
N PHE A 96 -4.53 4.33 5.35
CA PHE A 96 -3.95 4.64 6.64
C PHE A 96 -4.51 3.72 7.70
N ILE A 97 -3.62 3.06 8.43
CA ILE A 97 -4.00 2.26 9.58
C ILE A 97 -3.52 3.01 10.81
N PRO A 98 -4.43 3.58 11.62
CA PRO A 98 -4.05 4.28 12.84
C PRO A 98 -3.27 3.34 13.74
N TYR A 99 -2.19 3.86 14.36
CA TYR A 99 -1.37 3.07 15.28
C TYR A 99 -2.21 2.34 16.35
N LEU A 100 -3.19 3.05 16.93
CA LEU A 100 -4.09 2.50 17.96
C LEU A 100 -4.98 1.35 17.46
N GLN A 101 -5.14 1.22 16.14
CA GLN A 101 -5.96 0.18 15.50
C GLN A 101 -5.13 -1.01 15.02
N LEU A 102 -3.79 -0.93 15.06
CA LEU A 102 -2.90 -2.00 14.58
C LEU A 102 -3.17 -3.31 15.32
N GLU A 103 -3.37 -3.28 16.63
CA GLU A 103 -3.64 -4.48 17.43
C GLU A 103 -4.93 -5.18 16.98
N ALA A 104 -6.03 -4.42 16.90
CA ALA A 104 -7.33 -4.94 16.49
C ALA A 104 -7.26 -5.54 15.07
N LEU A 105 -6.50 -4.89 14.19
CA LEU A 105 -6.28 -5.36 12.84
C LEU A 105 -5.46 -6.67 12.80
N ILE A 106 -4.33 -6.73 13.50
CA ILE A 106 -3.46 -7.91 13.56
C ILE A 106 -4.25 -9.12 14.10
N VAL A 107 -5.01 -8.93 15.18
CA VAL A 107 -5.87 -9.97 15.74
C VAL A 107 -6.88 -10.44 14.71
N SER A 108 -7.56 -9.51 14.01
CA SER A 108 -8.55 -9.85 13.00
C SER A 108 -7.94 -10.65 11.84
N LEU A 109 -6.79 -10.22 11.32
CA LEU A 109 -6.06 -10.92 10.25
C LEU A 109 -5.55 -12.30 10.69
N SER A 110 -5.24 -12.48 11.96
CA SER A 110 -4.79 -13.78 12.51
C SER A 110 -5.92 -14.80 12.65
N THR A 111 -7.19 -14.39 12.51
CA THR A 111 -8.36 -15.28 12.62
C THR A 111 -8.86 -15.83 11.29
N ILE A 112 -8.38 -15.29 10.17
CA ILE A 112 -8.73 -15.78 8.82
C ILE A 112 -7.73 -16.82 8.34
N ARG A 113 -8.00 -17.44 7.20
CA ARG A 113 -7.16 -18.49 6.62
C ARG A 113 -5.73 -17.99 6.44
N GLU A 114 -4.75 -18.72 6.97
CA GLU A 114 -3.35 -18.34 6.82
C GLU A 114 -2.86 -18.53 5.37
N THR A 115 -2.31 -17.46 4.81
CA THR A 115 -1.61 -17.45 3.51
C THR A 115 -0.28 -16.73 3.68
N THR A 116 0.72 -17.05 2.84
CA THR A 116 2.02 -16.36 2.88
C THR A 116 1.89 -14.84 2.77
N ALA A 117 0.91 -14.35 2.01
CA ALA A 117 0.67 -12.93 1.85
C ALA A 117 0.13 -12.29 3.15
N LEU A 118 -0.79 -12.96 3.85
CA LEU A 118 -1.31 -12.52 5.14
C LEU A 118 -0.24 -12.59 6.24
N THR A 119 0.56 -13.66 6.28
CA THR A 119 1.66 -13.78 7.23
C THR A 119 2.67 -12.62 7.05
N ASN A 120 2.99 -12.27 5.80
CA ASN A 120 3.85 -11.12 5.51
C ASN A 120 3.21 -9.79 5.93
N LEU A 121 1.92 -9.60 5.66
CA LEU A 121 1.18 -8.42 6.10
C LEU A 121 1.22 -8.29 7.62
N ILE A 122 0.84 -9.34 8.35
CA ILE A 122 0.86 -9.38 9.83
C ILE A 122 2.27 -9.06 10.35
N PHE A 123 3.32 -9.63 9.75
CA PHE A 123 4.70 -9.32 10.12
C PHE A 123 5.03 -7.83 9.99
N PHE A 124 4.61 -7.17 8.91
CA PHE A 124 4.82 -5.72 8.74
C PHE A 124 4.03 -4.90 9.75
N LEU A 125 2.78 -5.30 10.04
CA LEU A 125 1.94 -4.64 11.03
C LEU A 125 2.52 -4.76 12.45
N GLU A 126 2.99 -5.94 12.84
CA GLU A 126 3.62 -6.21 14.13
C GLU A 126 4.91 -5.41 14.30
N ARG A 127 5.77 -5.36 13.28
CA ARG A 127 6.98 -4.55 13.33
C ARG A 127 6.67 -3.05 13.50
N ALA A 128 5.61 -2.56 12.88
CA ALA A 128 5.26 -1.15 13.00
C ALA A 128 4.72 -0.83 14.38
N LYS A 129 3.92 -1.74 14.93
CA LYS A 129 3.46 -1.67 16.31
C LYS A 129 4.65 -1.61 17.27
N GLN A 130 5.64 -2.50 17.10
CA GLN A 130 6.86 -2.52 17.93
C GLN A 130 7.68 -1.23 17.84
N ASN A 131 7.68 -0.57 16.69
CA ASN A 131 8.43 0.67 16.46
C ASN A 131 7.63 1.94 16.75
N GLU A 132 6.39 1.82 17.27
CA GLU A 132 5.48 2.95 17.50
C GLU A 132 5.18 3.78 16.22
N GLN A 133 5.10 3.09 15.08
CA GLN A 133 4.95 3.69 13.77
C GLN A 133 3.51 3.61 13.26
N SER A 134 3.05 4.70 12.65
CA SER A 134 1.90 4.64 11.75
C SER A 134 2.33 4.00 10.42
N ILE A 135 1.47 3.14 9.85
CA ILE A 135 1.80 2.40 8.63
C ILE A 135 1.05 2.97 7.44
N ILE A 136 1.78 3.07 6.32
CA ILE A 136 1.20 3.20 4.99
C ILE A 136 1.21 1.81 4.34
N VAL A 137 0.04 1.20 4.17
CA VAL A 137 -0.05 -0.02 3.39
C VAL A 137 -0.20 0.39 1.93
N TRP A 138 0.87 0.23 1.15
CA TRP A 138 0.81 0.46 -0.30
C TRP A 138 0.24 -0.79 -0.97
N ILE A 139 -0.96 -0.64 -1.51
CA ILE A 139 -1.64 -1.64 -2.33
C ILE A 139 -1.60 -1.12 -3.78
N MET A 140 -0.89 -1.84 -4.65
CA MET A 140 -0.64 -1.48 -6.05
C MET A 140 -1.88 -1.51 -6.95
#